data_AF-A0A3D1LF42-F1
#
_entry.id   AF-A0A3D1LF42-F1
#
_cell.length_a   1.000
_cell.length_b   1.000
_cell.length_c   1.000
_cell.angle_alpha   90.00
_cell.angle_beta   90.00
_cell.angle_gamma   90.00
#
_symmetry.space_group_name_H-M   'P 1'
#
loop_
_entity.id
_entity.type
_entity.pdbx_description
1 polymer ?
#
loop_
_entity_poly.entity_id
_entity_poly.type
_entity_poly.pdbx_seq_one_letter_code
_entity_poly.pdbx_strand_id
1 'polypeptide(L)'
;MSQIVAASPHVTTKNSTAVIMRDVLIALCPALIAGCVVFGLRALLVVAVTTAACIFFEWGYEKLCGKPSTICDLSAAVTGVLLAMNLPVSIPL
;
A
#
# COMPACT_ATOMS: atom_id res chain seq x y z
N MET A 1 -23.29 36.75 26.03
CA MET A 1 -22.36 36.38 24.96
C MET A 1 -21.67 35.07 25.34
N SER A 2 -22.04 33.96 24.70
CA SER A 2 -21.24 32.74 24.75
C SER A 2 -21.08 32.26 23.31
N GLN A 3 -19.97 32.64 22.69
CA GLN A 3 -19.59 32.16 21.37
C GLN A 3 -19.02 30.77 21.54
N ILE A 4 -19.87 29.77 21.31
CA ILE A 4 -19.43 28.41 21.01
C ILE A 4 -18.61 28.46 19.71
N VAL A 5 -17.29 28.37 19.84
CA VAL A 5 -16.41 28.01 18.71
C VAL A 5 -16.78 26.58 18.35
N ALA A 6 -17.52 26.40 17.26
CA ALA A 6 -17.72 25.09 16.67
C ALA A 6 -16.35 24.55 16.25
N ALA A 7 -15.85 23.56 16.97
CA ALA A 7 -14.73 22.76 16.49
C ALA A 7 -15.09 22.27 15.08
N SER A 8 -14.20 22.48 14.11
CA SER A 8 -14.37 21.94 12.76
C SER A 8 -14.83 20.49 12.89
N PRO A 9 -15.87 20.05 12.17
CA PRO A 9 -16.33 18.68 12.25
C PRO A 9 -15.16 17.81 11.77
N HIS A 10 -14.38 17.31 12.72
CA HIS A 10 -13.40 16.28 12.47
C HIS A 10 -14.26 15.07 12.20
N VAL A 11 -14.61 14.88 10.92
CA VAL A 11 -15.41 13.77 10.44
C VAL A 11 -14.68 12.53 10.92
N THR A 12 -15.16 11.96 12.03
CA THR A 12 -14.68 10.69 12.57
C THR A 12 -15.29 9.63 11.67
N THR A 13 -14.82 9.59 10.43
CA THR A 13 -15.25 8.57 9.49
C THR A 13 -14.75 7.27 10.10
N LYS A 14 -15.66 6.33 10.39
CA LYS A 14 -15.35 4.94 10.74
C LYS A 14 -14.73 4.18 9.56
N ASN A 15 -14.09 4.88 8.62
CA ASN A 15 -13.36 4.26 7.53
C ASN A 15 -11.99 3.89 8.09
N SER A 16 -11.87 2.65 8.53
CA SER A 16 -10.59 2.11 8.98
C SER A 16 -9.58 2.25 7.84
N THR A 17 -8.34 2.60 8.16
CA THR A 17 -7.23 2.79 7.22
C THR A 17 -7.10 1.61 6.25
N ALA A 18 -7.32 0.39 6.75
CA ALA A 18 -7.38 -0.84 5.96
C ALA A 18 -8.39 -0.81 4.79
N VAL A 19 -9.56 -0.17 4.96
CA VAL A 19 -10.58 -0.07 3.91
C VAL A 19 -10.08 0.82 2.77
N ILE A 20 -9.50 1.97 3.11
CA ILE A 20 -8.95 2.91 2.14
C ILE A 20 -7.79 2.25 1.38
N MET A 21 -6.87 1.58 2.09
CA MET A 21 -5.74 0.90 1.45
C MET A 21 -6.18 -0.26 0.54
N ARG A 22 -7.25 -0.98 0.93
CA ARG A 22 -7.86 -1.99 0.06
C ARG A 22 -8.46 -1.37 -1.20
N ASP A 23 -9.18 -0.26 -1.08
CA ASP A 23 -9.73 0.45 -2.25
C ASP A 23 -8.62 0.93 -3.19
N VAL A 24 -7.50 1.43 -2.65
CA VAL A 24 -6.32 1.79 -3.45
C VAL A 24 -5.75 0.57 -4.19
N LEU A 25 -5.66 -0.59 -3.52
CA LEU A 25 -5.17 -1.81 -4.16
C LEU A 25 -6.08 -2.25 -5.31
N ILE A 26 -7.41 -2.16 -5.12
CA ILE A 26 -8.39 -2.46 -6.16
C ILE A 26 -8.28 -1.47 -7.33
N ALA A 27 -8.07 -0.18 -7.03
CA ALA A 27 -7.85 0.85 -8.05
C ALA A 27 -6.53 0.64 -8.82
N LEU A 28 -5.51 0.02 -8.21
CA LEU A 28 -4.25 -0.32 -8.86
C LEU A 28 -4.31 -1.59 -9.73
N CYS A 29 -5.26 -2.50 -9.50
CA CYS A 29 -5.42 -3.71 -10.33
C CYS A 29 -5.44 -3.44 -11.85
N PRO A 30 -6.25 -2.51 -12.39
CA PRO A 30 -6.24 -2.23 -13.84
C PRO A 30 -4.91 -1.65 -14.31
N ALA A 31 -4.23 -0.86 -13.48
CA ALA A 31 -2.92 -0.30 -13.81
C ALA A 31 -1.83 -1.40 -13.85
N LEU A 32 -1.89 -2.36 -12.92
CA LEU A 32 -1.02 -3.53 -12.90
C LEU A 32 -1.22 -4.42 -14.13
N ILE A 33 -2.47 -4.63 -14.54
CA ILE A 33 -2.79 -5.40 -15.76
C ILE A 33 -2.22 -4.69 -16.99
N ALA A 34 -2.43 -3.38 -17.12
CA ALA A 34 -1.86 -2.60 -18.21
C ALA A 34 -0.32 -2.65 -18.22
N GLY A 35 0.32 -2.53 -17.05
CA GLY A 35 1.76 -2.68 -16.89
C GLY A 35 2.27 -4.05 -17.31
N CYS A 36 1.56 -5.13 -16.95
CA CYS A 36 1.91 -6.49 -17.37
C CYS A 36 1.76 -6.71 -18.89
N VAL A 37 0.76 -6.10 -19.52
CA VAL A 37 0.56 -6.19 -20.97
C VAL A 37 1.64 -5.42 -21.73
N VAL A 38 2.05 -4.25 -21.23
CA VAL A 38 3.06 -3.40 -21.90
C VAL A 38 4.49 -3.92 -21.70
N PHE A 39 4.83 -4.36 -20.48
CA PHE A 39 6.21 -4.72 -20.12
C PHE A 39 6.46 -6.24 -20.05
N GLY A 40 5.43 -7.07 -20.18
CA GLY A 40 5.53 -8.53 -20.20
C GLY A 40 5.80 -9.18 -18.82
N LEU A 41 6.19 -10.46 -18.84
CA LEU A 41 6.33 -11.31 -17.64
C LEU A 41 7.35 -10.79 -16.61
N ARG A 42 8.34 -10.01 -17.05
CA ARG A 42 9.39 -9.44 -16.19
C ARG A 42 8.82 -8.42 -15.21
N ALA A 43 7.87 -7.59 -15.64
CA ALA A 43 7.23 -6.61 -14.77
C ALA A 43 6.44 -7.29 -13.63
N LEU A 44 5.76 -8.40 -13.92
CA LEU A 44 5.06 -9.18 -12.91
C LEU A 44 6.02 -9.69 -11.83
N LEU A 45 7.19 -10.20 -12.23
CA LEU A 45 8.22 -10.67 -11.31
C LEU A 45 8.75 -9.54 -10.43
N VAL A 46 9.03 -8.36 -11.00
CA VAL A 46 9.49 -7.20 -10.24
C VAL A 46 8.46 -6.78 -9.20
N VAL A 47 7.19 -6.65 -9.59
CA VAL A 47 6.09 -6.31 -8.67
C VAL A 47 5.95 -7.34 -7.56
N ALA A 48 6.00 -8.63 -7.89
CA ALA A 48 5.85 -9.69 -6.91
C ALA A 48 6.99 -9.70 -5.88
N VAL A 49 8.25 -9.60 -6.34
CA VAL A 49 9.43 -9.63 -5.46
C VAL A 49 9.49 -8.38 -4.58
N THR A 50 9.28 -7.20 -5.13
CA THR A 50 9.29 -5.94 -4.36
C THR A 50 8.16 -5.90 -3.34
N THR A 51 6.95 -6.32 -3.72
CA THR A 51 5.81 -6.38 -2.79
C THR A 51 6.06 -7.40 -1.68
N ALA A 52 6.58 -8.59 -2.01
CA ALA A 52 6.95 -9.59 -1.02
C ALA A 52 8.06 -9.09 -0.07
N ALA A 53 9.07 -8.39 -0.58
CA ALA A 53 10.13 -7.81 0.23
C ALA A 53 9.60 -6.74 1.18
N CYS A 54 8.71 -5.85 0.71
CA CYS A 54 8.07 -4.84 1.55
C CYS A 54 7.23 -5.47 2.67
N ILE A 55 6.40 -6.47 2.36
CA ILE A 55 5.60 -7.18 3.37
C ILE A 55 6.49 -7.90 4.38
N PHE A 56 7.57 -8.55 3.92
CA PHE A 56 8.51 -9.26 4.78
C PHE A 56 9.23 -8.30 5.74
N PHE A 57 9.70 -7.16 5.24
CA PHE A 57 10.35 -6.15 6.07
C PHE A 57 9.40 -5.50 7.06
N GLU A 58 8.16 -5.21 6.66
CA GLU A 58 7.14 -4.66 7.56
C GLU A 58 6.82 -5.67 8.67
N TRP A 59 6.54 -6.93 8.33
CA TRP A 59 6.34 -7.99 9.33
C TRP A 59 7.55 -8.16 10.26
N GLY A 60 8.76 -8.19 9.70
CA GLY A 60 9.99 -8.34 10.47
C GLY A 60 10.22 -7.17 11.42
N TYR A 61 9.98 -5.94 10.96
CA TYR A 61 10.10 -4.74 11.78
C TYR A 61 9.08 -4.71 12.90
N GLU A 62 7.82 -5.08 12.62
CA GLU A 62 6.77 -5.15 13.63
C GLU A 62 7.03 -6.20 14.70
N LYS A 63 7.48 -7.38 14.27
CA LYS A 63 7.87 -8.46 15.17
C LYS A 63 9.07 -8.07 16.05
N LEU A 64 10.00 -7.29 15.51
CA LEU A 64 11.16 -6.78 16.27
C LEU A 64 10.78 -5.62 17.22
N CYS A 65 9.84 -4.76 16.80
CA CYS A 65 9.44 -3.57 17.54
C CYS A 65 8.31 -3.83 18.56
N GLY A 66 7.79 -5.06 18.62
CA GLY A 66 6.74 -5.47 19.57
C GLY A 66 5.41 -4.75 19.39
N LYS A 67 5.16 -4.23 18.18
CA LYS A 67 3.97 -3.44 17.84
C LYS A 67 2.84 -4.35 17.34
N PRO A 68 1.56 -3.96 17.52
CA PRO A 68 0.44 -4.70 16.95
C PRO A 68 0.60 -4.79 15.43
N SER A 69 0.38 -5.97 14.85
CA SER A 69 0.65 -6.23 13.44
C SER A 69 -0.27 -5.42 12.52
N THR A 70 0.32 -4.47 11.81
CA THR A 70 -0.21 -3.50 10.84
C THR A 70 -0.32 -4.12 9.46
N ILE A 71 0.08 -5.38 9.29
CA ILE A 71 -0.18 -6.19 8.08
C ILE A 71 -1.66 -6.16 7.69
N CYS A 72 -2.56 -6.06 8.67
CA CYS A 72 -3.99 -5.96 8.43
C CYS A 72 -4.43 -4.65 7.74
N ASP A 73 -3.61 -3.61 7.72
CA ASP A 73 -3.91 -2.33 7.07
C ASP A 73 -3.56 -2.29 5.58
N LEU A 74 -3.02 -3.38 5.00
CA LEU A 74 -2.60 -3.47 3.59
C LEU A 74 -1.56 -2.41 3.13
N SER A 75 -1.00 -1.62 4.05
CA SER A 75 -0.10 -0.51 3.75
C SER A 75 1.22 -0.97 3.11
N ALA A 76 1.86 -2.04 3.61
CA ALA A 76 3.02 -2.65 2.95
C ALA A 76 2.76 -3.06 1.50
N ALA A 77 1.57 -3.62 1.23
CA ALA A 77 1.24 -4.09 -0.10
C ALA A 77 1.10 -2.91 -1.07
N VAL A 78 0.37 -1.86 -0.68
CA VAL A 78 0.25 -0.63 -1.48
C VAL A 78 1.62 0.01 -1.72
N THR A 79 2.46 0.08 -0.69
CA THR A 79 3.82 0.63 -0.79
C THR A 79 4.67 -0.17 -1.77
N GLY A 80 4.67 -1.50 -1.66
CA GLY A 80 5.42 -2.38 -2.56
C GLY A 80 4.99 -2.27 -4.01
N VAL A 81 3.68 -2.23 -4.27
CA VAL A 81 3.15 -2.08 -5.64
C VAL A 81 3.48 -0.71 -6.22
N LEU A 82 3.30 0.38 -5.45
CA LEU A 82 3.64 1.73 -5.91
C LEU A 82 5.13 1.88 -6.21
N LEU A 83 5.99 1.31 -5.36
CA LEU A 83 7.43 1.32 -5.56
C LEU A 83 7.80 0.52 -6.81
N ALA A 84 7.22 -0.66 -7.01
CA ALA A 84 7.43 -1.47 -8.21
C ALA A 84 7.04 -0.73 -9.50
N MET A 85 5.92 0.01 -9.49
CA MET A 85 5.46 0.78 -10.64
C MET A 85 6.34 2.00 -10.95
N ASN A 86 7.14 2.46 -10.00
CA ASN A 86 8.09 3.55 -10.21
C ASN A 86 9.45 3.05 -10.75
N LEU A 87 9.72 1.74 -10.61
CA LEU A 87 10.99 1.13 -10.99
C LEU A 87 10.98 0.66 -12.47
N PRO A 88 12.07 0.87 -13.23
CA PRO A 88 12.18 0.33 -14.58
C PRO A 88 12.19 -1.21 -14.59
N VAL A 89 11.43 -1.84 -15.50
CA VAL A 89 11.37 -3.30 -15.67
C VAL A 89 12.73 -3.95 -16.01
N SER A 90 13.69 -3.15 -16.44
CA SER A 90 15.05 -3.58 -16.81
C SER A 90 15.97 -3.79 -15.61
N ILE A 91 15.49 -3.57 -14.37
CA ILE A 91 16.32 -3.77 -13.18
C ILE A 91 16.62 -5.27 -13.02
N PRO A 92 17.90 -5.65 -12.84
CA PRO A 92 18.25 -7.02 -12.50
C PRO A 92 17.68 -7.36 -11.13
N LEU A 93 16.85 -8.41 -11.08
CA LEU A 93 16.35 -9.04 -9.86
C LEU A 93 17.42 -9.90 -9.20
#